data_AF-A0A022PYI0-F1
#
_entry.id   AF-A0A022PYI0-F1
#
_cell.length_a   1.000
_cell.length_b   1.000
_cell.length_c   1.000
_cell.angle_alpha   90.00
_cell.angle_beta   90.00
_cell.angle_gamma   90.00
#
_symmetry.space_group_name_H-M   'P 1'
#
loop_
_entity.id
_entity.type
_entity.pdbx_description
1 polymer ?
#
loop_
_entity_poly.entity_id
_entity_poly.type
_entity_poly.pdbx_seq_one_letter_code
_entity_poly.pdbx_strand_id
1 'polypeptide(L)' 'VITVFINGVATEIGRGAVDMKAVFGGDFVLFHSSGVPVQVNEYGFLLQSLQHGESYFLVKKIF' A
#
# COMPACT_ATOMS: atom_id res chain seq x y z
N VAL A 1 5.27 -14.77 0.35
CA VAL A 1 4.22 -13.83 0.76
C VAL A 1 4.58 -13.18 2.09
N ILE A 2 4.03 -12.01 2.37
CA ILE A 2 3.98 -11.38 3.70
C ILE A 2 2.53 -11.03 4.00
N THR A 3 2.14 -11.01 5.27
CA THR A 3 0.84 -10.48 5.69
C THR A 3 1.02 -9.05 6.21
N VAL A 4 0.14 -8.15 5.77
CA VAL A 4 0.03 -6.77 6.28
C VAL A 4 -1.42 -6.49 6.65
N PHE A 5 -1.70 -5.43 7.39
CA PHE A 5 -3.07 -5.05 7.75
C PHE A 5 -3.47 -3.80 6.96
N ILE A 6 -4.26 -3.96 5.90
CA ILE A 6 -4.79 -2.84 5.13
C ILE A 6 -6.16 -2.47 5.71
N ASN A 7 -6.30 -1.25 6.24
CA ASN A 7 -7.51 -0.80 6.94
C ASN A 7 -7.96 -1.79 8.04
N GLY A 8 -7.01 -2.43 8.73
CA GLY A 8 -7.26 -3.45 9.75
C GLY A 8 -7.56 -4.86 9.22
N VAL A 9 -7.65 -5.07 7.90
CA VAL A 9 -7.88 -6.39 7.30
C VAL A 9 -6.55 -7.05 6.95
N ALA A 10 -6.32 -8.27 7.46
CA ALA A 10 -5.15 -9.07 7.12
C ALA A 10 -5.15 -9.40 5.61
N THR A 11 -4.11 -8.94 4.92
CA THR A 11 -3.96 -9.03 3.47
C THR A 11 -2.63 -9.67 3.13
N GLU A 12 -2.65 -10.75 2.34
CA GLU A 12 -1.43 -11.37 1.83
C GLU A 12 -0.90 -10.61 0.62
N ILE A 13 0.36 -10.23 0.69
CA ILE A 13 1.07 -9.54 -0.39
C ILE A 13 2.19 -10.44 -0.91
N GLY A 14 2.24 -10.58 -2.24
CA GLY A 14 3.30 -11.29 -2.94
C GLY A 14 4.68 -10.66 -2.64
N ARG A 15 5.74 -11.47 -2.70
CA ARG A 15 7.10 -10.93 -2.62
C ARG A 15 7.44 -10.31 -3.98
N GLY A 16 7.67 -9.00 -4.03
CA GLY A 16 7.98 -8.28 -5.27
C GLY A 16 7.45 -6.85 -5.26
N ALA A 17 7.59 -6.16 -6.39
CA ALA A 17 7.02 -4.84 -6.57
C ALA A 17 5.48 -4.92 -6.53
N VAL A 18 4.86 -4.02 -5.76
CA VAL A 18 3.40 -3.94 -5.62
C VAL A 18 2.90 -2.84 -6.53
N ASP A 19 2.07 -3.19 -7.51
CA ASP A 19 1.35 -2.25 -8.36
C ASP A 19 0.10 -1.75 -7.63
N MET A 20 0.15 -0.53 -7.11
CA MET A 20 -0.97 0.05 -6.36
C MET A 20 -2.21 0.25 -7.23
N LYS A 21 -2.03 0.57 -8.51
CA LYS A 21 -3.13 0.85 -9.42
C LYS A 21 -3.85 -0.44 -9.80
N ALA A 22 -3.12 -1.52 -10.05
CA ALA A 22 -3.71 -2.82 -10.35
C ALA A 22 -4.40 -3.44 -9.12
N VAL A 23 -3.85 -3.24 -7.92
CA VAL A 23 -4.38 -3.86 -6.69
C VAL A 23 -5.55 -3.07 -6.10
N PHE A 24 -5.44 -1.74 -6.04
CA PHE A 24 -6.38 -0.88 -5.29
C PHE A 24 -7.03 0.21 -6.15
N GLY A 25 -6.62 0.37 -7.41
CA GLY A 25 -7.07 1.46 -8.28
C GLY A 25 -6.20 2.72 -8.19
N GLY A 26 -6.44 3.67 -9.09
CA GLY A 26 -5.64 4.90 -9.20
C GLY A 26 -5.97 5.99 -8.17
N ASP A 27 -7.11 5.85 -7.48
CA ASP A 27 -7.71 6.92 -6.68
C ASP A 27 -7.33 6.86 -5.20
N PHE A 28 -6.35 6.03 -4.82
CA PHE A 28 -5.94 5.86 -3.44
C PHE A 28 -4.49 6.27 -3.21
N VAL A 29 -4.22 6.70 -1.98
CA VAL A 29 -2.89 6.82 -1.41
C VAL A 29 -2.79 5.85 -0.25
N LEU A 30 -1.69 5.10 -0.18
CA LEU A 30 -1.42 4.20 0.92
C LEU A 30 -0.59 4.94 1.97
N PHE A 31 -1.03 4.91 3.22
CA PHE A 31 -0.30 5.46 4.36
C PHE A 31 0.19 4.36 5.27
N HIS A 32 1.41 4.48 5.77
CA HIS A 32 1.86 3.69 6.92
C HIS A 32 1.16 4.17 8.20
N SER A 33 1.04 3.31 9.20
CA SER A 33 0.44 3.62 10.50
C SER A 33 1.05 4.83 11.22
N SER A 34 2.31 5.17 10.90
CA SER A 34 2.98 6.40 11.37
C SER A 34 2.44 7.70 10.76
N GLY A 35 1.52 7.64 9.80
CA GLY A 35 0.97 8.79 9.09
C GLY A 35 1.77 9.23 7.86
N VAL A 36 2.85 8.52 7.52
CA VAL A 36 3.69 8.82 6.35
C VAL A 36 3.11 8.14 5.11
N PRO A 37 2.95 8.84 3.97
CA PRO A 37 2.52 8.22 2.73
C PRO A 37 3.60 7.29 2.17
N VAL A 38 3.20 6.09 1.76
CA VAL A 38 4.08 5.16 1.07
C VAL A 38 4.29 5.65 -0.36
N GLN A 39 5.55 5.82 -0.74
CA GLN A 39 5.88 6.40 -2.04
C GLN A 39 5.65 5.41 -3.18
N VAL A 40 5.11 5.92 -4.28
CA VAL A 40 4.95 5.22 -5.56
C VAL A 40 5.80 5.90 -6.63
N ASN A 41 6.28 5.13 -7.61
CA ASN A 41 6.91 5.69 -8.80
C ASN A 41 5.85 6.21 -9.80
N GLU A 42 6.30 6.77 -10.91
CA GLU A 42 5.45 7.29 -11.99
C GLU A 42 4.50 6.26 -12.63
N TYR A 43 4.81 4.97 -12.49
CA TYR A 43 4.00 3.86 -13.01
C TYR A 43 3.01 3.30 -11.98
N GLY A 44 3.03 3.79 -10.73
CA GLY A 44 2.13 3.34 -9.65
C GLY A 44 2.66 2.16 -8.81
N PHE A 45 3.93 1.77 -8.97
CA PHE A 45 4.55 0.75 -8.14
C PHE A 45 5.11 1.34 -6.85
N LEU A 46 4.97 0.63 -5.73
CA LEU A 46 5.61 1.01 -4.48
C LEU A 46 7.14 1.07 -4.64
N LEU A 47 7.74 2.19 -4.20
CA LEU A 47 9.20 2.36 -4.19
C LEU A 47 9.86 1.59 -3.04
N GLN A 48 9.11 1.31 -1.98
CA GLN A 48 9.58 0.59 -0.80
C GLN A 48 8.66 -0.60 -0.53
N SER A 49 9.23 -1.73 -0.11
CA SER A 49 8.44 -2.90 0.26
C SER A 49 7.62 -2.63 1.51
N LEU A 50 6.39 -3.14 1.53
CA LEU A 50 5.61 -3.21 2.77
C LEU A 50 6.31 -4.15 3.76
N GLN A 51 6.12 -3.88 5.04
CA GLN A 51 6.75 -4.63 6.11
C GLN A 51 5.75 -5.62 6.71
N HIS A 52 6.18 -6.85 6.94
CA HIS A 52 5.31 -7.90 7.47
C HIS A 52 4.79 -7.52 8.87
N GLY A 53 3.49 -7.67 9.08
CA GLY A 53 2.82 -7.37 10.35
C GLY A 53 2.43 -5.90 10.51
N GLU A 54 2.94 -5.00 9.67
CA GLU A 54 2.62 -3.58 9.77
C GLU A 54 1.22 -3.24 9.25
N SER A 55 0.71 -2.10 9.73
CA SER A 55 -0.61 -1.57 9.37
C SER A 55 -0.49 -0.42 8.38
N TYR A 56 -1.36 -0.45 7.37
CA TYR A 56 -1.46 0.58 6.35
C TYR A 56 -2.91 0.98 6.10
N PHE A 57 -3.11 2.20 5.61
CA PHE A 57 -4.43 2.78 5.39
C PHE A 57 -4.57 3.25 3.95
N LEU A 58 -5.61 2.77 3.27
CA LEU A 58 -5.98 3.25 1.94
C LEU A 58 -6.90 4.46 2.10
N VAL A 59 -6.41 5.61 1.69
CA VAL A 59 -7.15 6.87 1.76
C VAL A 59 -7.48 7.31 0.34
N LYS A 60 -8.76 7.58 0.08
CA LYS A 60 -9.23 8.05 -1.23
C LYS A 60 -8.72 9.47 -1.48
N LYS A 61 -8.18 9.71 -2.66
CA LYS A 61 -7.82 11.05 -3.16
C LYS A 61 -9.10 11.86 -3.32
N ILE A 62 -9.07 13.10 -2.83
CA ILE A 62 -10.26 13.98 -2.76
C ILE A 62 -10.24 15.06 -3.85
N PHE A 63 -9.34 14.97 -4.83
CA PHE A 63 -9.10 15.98 -5.85
C PHE A 63 -9.09 15.33 -7.23
#